data_AF-A0A7Y3EXX8-F1
#
_entry.id   AF-A0A7Y3EXX8-F1
#
_cell.length_a   1.000
_cell.length_b   1.000
_cell.length_c   1.000
_cell.angle_alpha   90.00
_cell.angle_beta   90.00
_cell.angle_gamma   90.00
#
_symmetry.space_group_name_H-M   'P 1'
#
loop_
_entity.id
_entity.type
_entity.pdbx_description
1 polymer ?
#
loop_
_entity_poly.entity_id
_entity_poly.type
_entity_poly.pdbx_seq_one_letter_code
_entity_poly.pdbx_strand_id
1 'polypeptide(L)'
;ILGRNEQENIRLDELKEPGDIRFDIEERPGPTALIRRAGELYQDNYIKEQDVKYAASLVSRYAKKLNGQALAGFVIVEDLQKQYELLVEPAEDDIFKSWQI
;
A
#
# COMPACT_ATOMS: atom_id res chain seq x y z
N ILE A 1 -4.15 4.95 3.69
CA ILE A 1 -3.31 6.16 3.86
C ILE A 1 -1.96 5.88 3.21
N LEU A 2 -1.43 6.81 2.41
CA LEU A 2 -0.10 6.69 1.79
C LEU A 2 0.80 7.83 2.30
N GLY A 3 2.04 7.51 2.62
CA GLY A 3 3.06 8.51 2.94
C GLY A 3 3.51 9.20 1.65
N ARG A 4 3.61 10.53 1.68
CA ARG A 4 3.96 11.35 0.50
C ARG A 4 5.45 11.66 0.41
N ASN A 5 6.18 11.44 1.49
CA ASN A 5 7.61 11.68 1.64
C ASN A 5 8.16 10.78 2.76
N GLU A 6 9.47 10.76 2.93
CA GLU A 6 10.16 9.92 3.91
C GLU A 6 9.71 10.20 5.36
N GLN A 7 9.48 11.46 5.73
CA GLN A 7 9.01 11.81 7.08
C GLN A 7 7.61 11.27 7.34
N GLU A 8 6.71 11.32 6.35
CA GLU A 8 5.39 10.73 6.46
C GLU A 8 5.43 9.21 6.49
N ASN A 9 6.31 8.57 5.72
CA ASN A 9 6.50 7.11 5.77
C ASN A 9 6.90 6.66 7.18
N ILE A 10 7.92 7.31 7.77
CA ILE A 10 8.38 7.03 9.14
C ILE A 10 7.23 7.23 10.13
N ARG A 11 6.49 8.34 10.00
CA ARG A 11 5.36 8.63 10.87
C ARG A 11 4.23 7.60 10.75
N LEU A 12 3.98 7.08 9.54
CA LEU A 12 2.99 6.01 9.36
C LEU A 12 3.44 4.73 10.06
N ASP A 13 4.72 4.38 9.95
CA ASP A 13 5.28 3.22 10.64
C ASP A 13 5.17 3.32 12.16
N GLU A 14 5.43 4.51 12.72
CA GLU A 14 5.25 4.79 14.15
C GLU A 14 3.78 4.75 14.59
N LEU A 15 2.84 5.09 13.69
CA LEU A 15 1.40 5.13 13.96
C LEU A 15 0.68 3.81 13.67
N LYS A 16 1.40 2.78 13.20
CA LYS A 16 0.85 1.45 12.93
C LYS A 16 0.37 0.83 14.23
N GLU A 17 -0.89 0.42 14.25
CA GLU A 17 -1.52 -0.29 15.37
C GLU A 17 -1.78 -1.76 15.03
N PRO A 18 -1.92 -2.64 16.04
CA PRO A 18 -2.41 -4.00 15.82
C PRO A 18 -3.76 -3.97 15.07
N GLY A 19 -3.86 -4.73 13.98
CA GLY A 19 -5.04 -4.76 13.13
C GLY A 19 -4.98 -3.79 11.95
N ASP A 20 -3.96 -2.96 11.83
CA ASP A 20 -3.63 -2.29 10.58
C ASP A 20 -2.92 -3.26 9.61
N ILE A 21 -3.04 -2.98 8.30
CA ILE A 21 -2.22 -3.63 7.26
C ILE A 21 -1.22 -2.63 6.73
N ARG A 22 0.06 -2.98 6.76
CA ARG A 22 1.16 -2.17 6.24
C ARG A 22 1.62 -2.68 4.88
N PHE A 23 1.99 -1.74 4.02
CA PHE A 23 2.48 -1.99 2.68
C PHE A 23 3.79 -1.23 2.45
N ASP A 24 4.73 -1.87 1.76
CA ASP A 24 6.02 -1.29 1.40
C ASP A 24 6.60 -1.92 0.13
N ILE A 25 7.60 -1.30 -0.48
CA ILE A 25 8.30 -1.81 -1.67
C ILE A 25 9.81 -1.62 -1.51
N GLU A 26 10.54 -2.74 -1.43
CA GLU A 26 12.01 -2.71 -1.20
C GLU A 26 12.83 -2.58 -2.50
N GLU A 27 12.28 -3.02 -3.63
CA GLU A 27 12.98 -2.99 -4.93
C GLU A 27 13.45 -1.58 -5.32
N ARG A 28 12.72 -0.56 -4.86
CA ARG A 28 12.96 0.85 -5.19
C ARG A 28 12.26 1.76 -4.18
N PRO A 29 12.76 2.99 -3.97
CA PRO A 29 12.12 3.92 -3.04
C PRO A 29 10.64 4.14 -3.37
N GLY A 30 9.78 4.07 -2.37
CA GLY A 30 8.34 4.24 -2.54
C GLY A 30 7.65 4.68 -1.25
N PRO A 31 6.32 4.86 -1.32
CA PRO A 31 5.54 5.23 -0.14
C PRO A 31 5.30 4.01 0.75
N THR A 32 5.33 4.24 2.06
CA THR A 32 4.69 3.34 3.01
C THR A 32 3.19 3.59 2.95
N ALA A 33 2.38 2.52 2.96
CA ALA A 33 0.93 2.65 3.07
C ALA A 33 0.36 1.88 4.25
N LEU A 34 -0.77 2.36 4.76
CA LEU A 34 -1.58 1.69 5.79
C LEU A 34 -3.04 1.61 5.38
N ILE A 35 -3.64 0.43 5.51
CA ILE A 35 -5.09 0.28 5.68
C ILE A 35 -5.35 0.22 7.18
N ARG A 36 -6.04 1.24 7.71
CA ARG A 36 -6.28 1.36 9.16
C ARG A 36 -7.44 0.49 9.62
N ARG A 37 -7.32 -0.09 10.81
CA ARG A 37 -8.37 -0.86 11.50
C ARG A 37 -8.91 -2.02 10.66
N ALA A 38 -8.09 -2.60 9.80
CA ALA A 38 -8.50 -3.70 8.91
C ALA A 38 -9.00 -4.92 9.70
N GLY A 39 -8.38 -5.22 10.84
CA GLY A 39 -8.80 -6.30 11.74
C GLY A 39 -10.17 -6.10 12.38
N GLU A 40 -10.70 -4.86 12.40
CA GLU A 40 -12.00 -4.54 13.00
C GLU A 40 -13.10 -4.29 11.96
N LEU A 41 -12.75 -3.68 10.83
CA LEU A 41 -13.72 -3.13 9.88
C LEU A 41 -14.09 -4.12 8.75
N TYR A 42 -13.19 -5.04 8.38
CA TYR A 42 -13.51 -6.02 7.36
C TYR A 42 -14.26 -7.22 7.95
N GLN A 43 -15.52 -7.37 7.56
CA GLN A 43 -16.34 -8.55 7.88
C GLN A 43 -16.27 -9.62 6.77
N ASP A 44 -15.85 -9.22 5.57
CA ASP A 44 -15.71 -10.08 4.39
C ASP A 44 -14.25 -10.08 3.92
N ASN A 45 -13.65 -11.27 3.89
CA ASN A 45 -12.28 -11.48 3.43
C ASN A 45 -12.11 -11.17 1.94
N TYR A 46 -13.12 -11.38 1.10
CA TYR A 46 -13.04 -11.07 -0.31
C TYR A 46 -12.87 -9.57 -0.54
N ILE A 47 -13.65 -8.75 0.17
CA ILE A 47 -13.53 -7.28 0.11
C ILE A 47 -12.16 -6.84 0.64
N LYS A 48 -11.72 -7.40 1.77
CA LYS A 48 -10.38 -7.14 2.33
C LYS A 48 -9.28 -7.42 1.28
N GLU A 49 -9.34 -8.55 0.59
CA GLU A 49 -8.36 -8.93 -0.42
C GLU A 49 -8.35 -7.97 -1.63
N GLN A 50 -9.51 -7.47 -2.05
CA GLN A 50 -9.57 -6.47 -3.12
C GLN A 50 -8.91 -5.16 -2.68
N ASP A 51 -9.22 -4.67 -1.48
CA ASP A 51 -8.66 -3.42 -0.98
C ASP A 51 -7.15 -3.53 -0.71
N VAL A 52 -6.66 -4.70 -0.27
CA VAL A 52 -5.23 -5.02 -0.18
C VAL A 52 -4.57 -4.92 -1.56
N LYS A 53 -5.18 -5.47 -2.60
CA LYS A 53 -4.65 -5.39 -3.98
C LYS A 53 -4.63 -3.94 -4.49
N TYR A 54 -5.66 -3.16 -4.22
CA TYR A 54 -5.70 -1.74 -4.59
C TYR A 54 -4.67 -0.90 -3.83
N ALA A 55 -4.51 -1.13 -2.53
CA ALA A 55 -3.48 -0.44 -1.75
C ALA A 55 -2.07 -0.78 -2.26
N ALA A 56 -1.81 -2.05 -2.56
CA ALA A 56 -0.54 -2.48 -3.14
C ALA A 56 -0.27 -1.86 -4.51
N SER A 57 -1.26 -1.81 -5.41
CA SER A 57 -1.10 -1.19 -6.73
C SER A 57 -0.84 0.33 -6.64
N LEU A 58 -1.36 1.00 -5.62
CA LEU A 58 -1.02 2.40 -5.31
C LEU A 58 0.43 2.57 -4.84
N VAL A 59 0.92 1.67 -3.97
CA VAL A 59 2.34 1.68 -3.56
C VAL A 59 3.25 1.51 -4.78
N SER A 60 2.95 0.54 -5.65
CA SER A 60 3.68 0.31 -6.90
C SER A 60 3.63 1.53 -7.85
N ARG A 61 2.47 2.19 -7.93
CA ARG A 61 2.23 3.40 -8.76
C ARG A 61 3.07 4.61 -8.34
N TYR A 62 3.16 4.84 -7.03
CA TYR A 62 3.87 6.00 -6.49
C TYR A 62 5.31 5.71 -6.09
N ALA A 63 5.75 4.45 -6.21
CA ALA A 63 7.15 4.10 -6.15
C ALA A 63 7.96 4.82 -7.24
N LYS A 64 9.27 4.91 -7.02
CA LYS A 64 10.22 5.59 -7.90
C LYS A 64 10.09 5.05 -9.33
N LYS A 65 9.69 5.94 -10.24
CA LYS A 65 9.54 5.64 -11.66
C LYS A 65 10.90 5.39 -12.31
N LEU A 66 10.92 4.48 -13.29
CA LEU A 66 12.08 4.27 -14.16
C LEU A 66 11.77 4.83 -15.53
N ASN A 67 12.65 5.65 -16.10
CA ASN A 67 12.44 6.31 -17.39
C ASN A 67 11.08 7.06 -17.49
N GLY A 68 10.63 7.62 -16.37
CA GLY A 68 9.35 8.35 -16.28
C GLY A 68 8.10 7.48 -16.18
N GLN A 69 8.23 6.15 -16.17
CA GLN A 69 7.11 5.21 -16.11
C GLN A 69 7.00 4.54 -14.74
N ALA A 70 5.76 4.38 -14.27
CA ALA A 70 5.48 3.49 -13.15
C ALA A 70 5.64 2.03 -13.63
N LEU A 71 6.12 1.16 -12.75
CA LEU A 71 6.45 -0.23 -13.07
C LEU A 71 5.72 -1.17 -12.13
N ALA A 72 5.48 -2.41 -12.55
CA ALA A 72 5.13 -3.46 -11.61
C ALA A 72 6.20 -3.63 -10.52
N GLY A 73 5.85 -4.26 -9.41
CA GLY A 73 6.80 -4.60 -8.36
C GLY A 73 6.18 -5.51 -7.32
N PHE A 74 7.04 -6.17 -6.55
CA PHE A 74 6.66 -6.92 -5.36
C PHE A 74 6.44 -5.95 -4.20
N VAL A 75 5.19 -5.87 -3.76
CA VAL A 75 4.79 -5.10 -2.58
C VAL A 75 4.73 -6.07 -1.40
N ILE A 76 5.47 -5.73 -0.34
CA ILE A 76 5.43 -6.43 0.93
C ILE A 76 4.16 -6.00 1.67
N VAL A 77 3.37 -6.99 2.10
CA VAL A 77 2.16 -6.80 2.88
C VAL A 77 2.33 -7.42 4.24
N GLU A 78 2.17 -6.62 5.29
CA GLU A 78 2.18 -7.07 6.68
C GLU A 78 0.75 -6.97 7.25
N ASP A 79 0.14 -8.12 7.53
CA ASP A 79 -1.21 -8.26 8.09
C ASP A 79 -1.17 -9.13 9.34
N LEU A 80 -1.26 -8.48 10.51
CA LEU A 80 -1.15 -9.12 11.83
C LEU A 80 0.17 -9.92 11.99
N GLN A 81 0.10 -11.25 11.88
CA GLN A 81 1.25 -12.17 12.00
C GLN A 81 1.71 -12.73 10.66
N LYS A 82 1.15 -12.26 9.55
CA LYS A 82 1.52 -12.70 8.21
C LYS A 82 2.28 -11.57 7.51
N GLN A 83 3.39 -11.94 6.90
CA GLN A 83 4.08 -11.12 5.93
C GLN A 83 4.18 -11.92 4.63
N TYR A 84 3.81 -11.30 3.51
CA TYR A 84 3.87 -11.91 2.20
C TYR A 84 4.05 -10.85 1.12
N GLU A 85 4.44 -11.27 -0.07
CA GLU A 85 4.64 -10.37 -1.21
C GLU A 85 3.52 -10.54 -2.23
N LEU A 86 3.15 -9.43 -2.88
CA LEU A 86 2.25 -9.40 -4.01
C LEU A 86 2.93 -8.73 -5.20
N LEU A 87 3.02 -9.44 -6.33
CA LEU A 87 3.35 -8.81 -7.60
C LEU A 87 2.12 -8.03 -8.10
N VAL A 88 2.26 -6.72 -8.24
CA VAL A 88 1.16 -5.84 -8.65
C VAL A 88 1.59 -4.83 -9.70
N GLU A 89 0.70 -4.62 -10.68
CA GLU A 89 0.81 -3.52 -11.62
C GLU A 89 0.51 -2.17 -10.93
N PRO A 90 1.08 -1.06 -11.39
CA PRO A 90 0.69 0.28 -10.97
C PRO A 90 -0.79 0.52 -11.18
N ALA A 91 -1.45 1.11 -10.18
CA ALA A 91 -2.83 1.55 -10.34
C ALA A 91 -2.99 2.55 -11.52
N GLU A 92 -4.07 2.42 -12.28
CA GLU A 92 -4.49 3.39 -13.28
C GLU A 92 -5.15 4.61 -12.63
N ASP A 93 -5.01 5.79 -13.23
CA ASP A 93 -5.46 7.05 -12.60
C ASP A 93 -6.95 7.07 -12.29
N ASP A 94 -7.78 6.45 -13.14
CA ASP A 94 -9.24 6.44 -12.98
C ASP A 94 -9.70 5.65 -11.74
N ILE A 95 -8.88 4.74 -11.21
CA ILE A 95 -9.22 3.90 -10.05
C ILE A 95 -9.23 4.72 -8.75
N PHE A 96 -8.33 5.70 -8.61
CA PHE A 96 -8.09 6.39 -7.34
C PHE A 96 -8.26 7.91 -7.42
N LYS A 97 -8.67 8.44 -8.57
CA LYS A 97 -8.83 9.89 -8.78
C LYS A 97 -9.73 10.55 -7.74
N SER A 98 -10.81 9.89 -7.31
CA SER A 98 -11.73 10.39 -6.28
C SER A 98 -11.15 10.40 -4.87
N TRP A 99 -10.00 9.76 -4.65
CA TRP A 99 -9.36 9.64 -3.34
C TRP A 99 -8.19 10.62 -3.17
N GLN A 100 -7.80 11.32 -4.23
CA GLN A 100 -6.82 12.39 -4.17
C GLN A 100 -7.46 13.61 -3.51
N ILE A 101 -6.96 13.94 -2.31
CA ILE A 101 -7.33 15.11 -1.49
C ILE A 101 -6.16 16.08 -1.42
#